data_AF-A0A3C1RZY8-F1
#
_entry.id   AF-A0A3C1RZY8-F1
#
_cell.length_a   1.000
_cell.length_b   1.000
_cell.length_c   1.000
_cell.angle_alpha   90.00
_cell.angle_beta   90.00
_cell.angle_gamma   90.00
#
_symmetry.space_group_name_H-M   'P 1'
#
loop_
_entity.id
_entity.type
_entity.pdbx_description
1 polymer ?
#
loop_
_entity_poly.entity_id
_entity_poly.type
_entity_poly.pdbx_seq_one_letter_code
_entity_poly.pdbx_strand_id
1 'polypeptide(L)'
;MLIMEISVSIIIVLLMILLSYSWLKNEKVQLFFKSHRSLHPNSICLWRIIASPFLVFGTCMCYLCNEPEILSVIIIFYVFFFASDMLDGQVARTCNMETKEGAAFDPFADKLLDLPILFALSFIHYDLFLIFIAIMIIILDIMGQFMRKGASNPAANWIGKTKTVLKIITIYILSLYRFPDLWDLIEKFWLADTLMWLSLIFAFASMASKKISANN
;
A
#
# COMPACT_ATOMS: atom_id res chain seq x y z
N MET A 1 7.75 -0.15 -22.55
CA MET A 1 7.90 -0.63 -21.16
C MET A 1 6.79 -0.09 -20.25
N LEU A 2 6.66 1.23 -20.09
CA LEU A 2 5.62 1.86 -19.24
C LEU A 2 4.18 1.35 -19.50
N ILE A 3 3.72 1.33 -20.75
CA ILE A 3 2.36 0.86 -21.10
C ILE A 3 2.14 -0.58 -20.64
N MET A 4 3.14 -1.44 -20.80
CA MET A 4 3.08 -2.84 -20.39
C MET A 4 2.93 -2.95 -18.88
N GLU A 5 3.72 -2.19 -18.13
CA GLU A 5 3.66 -2.17 -16.67
C GLU A 5 2.32 -1.68 -16.14
N ILE A 6 1.80 -0.56 -16.68
CA ILE A 6 0.47 -0.05 -16.32
C ILE A 6 -0.59 -1.10 -16.63
N SER A 7 -0.53 -1.70 -17.82
CA SER A 7 -1.49 -2.73 -18.24
C SER A 7 -1.44 -3.95 -17.32
N VAL A 8 -0.25 -4.44 -16.99
CA VAL A 8 -0.05 -5.57 -16.07
C VAL A 8 -0.56 -5.24 -14.67
N SER A 9 -0.25 -4.05 -14.14
CA SER A 9 -0.71 -3.59 -12.83
C SER A 9 -2.23 -3.51 -12.77
N ILE A 10 -2.87 -2.96 -13.80
CA ILE A 10 -4.34 -2.90 -13.92
C ILE A 10 -4.92 -4.32 -13.99
N ILE A 11 -4.36 -5.20 -14.81
CA ILE A 11 -4.80 -6.59 -14.94
C ILE A 11 -4.73 -7.31 -13.60
N ILE A 12 -3.63 -7.16 -12.85
CA ILE A 12 -3.47 -7.76 -11.51
C ILE A 12 -4.57 -7.29 -10.57
N VAL A 13 -4.80 -5.97 -10.48
CA VAL A 13 -5.83 -5.41 -9.60
C VAL A 13 -7.23 -5.89 -10.01
N LEU A 14 -7.55 -5.87 -11.31
CA LEU A 14 -8.84 -6.34 -11.81
C LEU A 14 -9.04 -7.83 -11.54
N LEU A 15 -8.04 -8.67 -11.78
CA LEU A 15 -8.10 -10.10 -11.49
C LEU A 15 -8.33 -10.35 -10.00
N MET A 16 -7.61 -9.65 -9.11
CA MET A 16 -7.79 -9.78 -7.66
C MET A 16 -9.21 -9.38 -7.23
N ILE A 17 -9.75 -8.28 -7.76
CA ILE A 17 -11.13 -7.84 -7.49
C ILE A 17 -12.16 -8.84 -8.04
N LEU A 18 -11.95 -9.38 -9.24
CA LEU A 18 -12.86 -10.34 -9.84
C LEU A 18 -12.89 -11.67 -9.06
N LEU A 19 -11.70 -12.15 -8.67
CA LEU A 19 -11.55 -13.32 -7.81
C LEU A 19 -12.28 -13.11 -6.48
N SER A 20 -12.15 -11.91 -5.91
CA SER A 20 -12.74 -11.60 -4.63
C SER A 20 -14.28 -11.46 -4.69
N TYR A 21 -14.85 -10.85 -5.74
CA TYR A 21 -16.29 -10.60 -5.84
C TYR A 21 -17.13 -11.81 -6.30
N SER A 22 -16.64 -12.54 -7.30
CA SER A 22 -17.44 -13.58 -7.99
C SER A 22 -17.06 -14.99 -7.56
N TRP A 23 -15.77 -15.24 -7.34
CA TRP A 23 -15.22 -16.58 -7.18
C TRP A 23 -15.35 -17.09 -5.75
N LEU A 24 -15.18 -16.22 -4.75
CA LEU A 24 -15.35 -16.54 -3.33
C LEU A 24 -16.79 -16.94 -2.94
N LYS A 25 -17.79 -16.68 -3.79
CA LYS A 25 -19.17 -17.16 -3.56
C LYS A 25 -19.32 -18.67 -3.77
N ASN A 26 -18.38 -19.31 -4.46
CA ASN A 26 -18.43 -20.75 -4.72
C ASN A 26 -17.92 -21.55 -3.51
N GLU A 27 -18.74 -22.45 -2.98
CA GLU A 27 -18.40 -23.29 -1.81
C GLU A 27 -17.12 -24.11 -2.02
N LYS A 28 -16.85 -24.61 -3.24
CA LYS A 28 -15.62 -25.35 -3.53
C LYS A 28 -14.38 -24.49 -3.35
N VAL A 29 -14.47 -23.21 -3.74
CA VAL A 29 -13.37 -22.24 -3.59
C VAL A 29 -13.18 -21.91 -2.11
N GLN A 30 -14.26 -21.72 -1.36
CA GLN A 30 -14.15 -21.50 0.09
C GLN A 30 -13.50 -22.68 0.81
N LEU A 31 -13.87 -23.92 0.46
CA LEU A 31 -13.25 -25.13 1.00
C LEU A 31 -11.77 -25.24 0.59
N PHE A 32 -11.42 -24.82 -0.62
CA PHE A 32 -10.02 -24.75 -1.05
C PHE A 32 -9.20 -23.80 -0.18
N PHE A 33 -9.68 -22.58 0.09
CA PHE A 33 -9.00 -21.65 1.00
C PHE A 33 -8.92 -22.17 2.44
N LYS A 34 -9.97 -22.84 2.94
CA LYS A 34 -9.97 -23.46 4.28
C LYS A 34 -8.99 -24.62 4.41
N SER A 35 -8.76 -25.37 3.33
CA SER A 35 -7.87 -26.54 3.33
C SER A 35 -6.39 -26.18 3.12
N HIS A 36 -6.08 -25.01 2.57
CA HIS A 36 -4.71 -24.59 2.26
C HIS A 36 -4.19 -23.55 3.26
N ARG A 37 -3.32 -23.99 4.18
CA ARG A 37 -2.74 -23.12 5.23
C ARG A 37 -2.06 -21.87 4.67
N SER A 38 -1.32 -21.98 3.57
CA SER A 38 -0.58 -20.85 2.98
C SER A 38 -1.48 -19.74 2.40
N LEU A 39 -2.75 -20.05 2.13
CA LEU A 39 -3.75 -19.12 1.60
C LEU A 39 -4.68 -18.58 2.69
N HIS A 40 -4.43 -18.96 3.95
CA HIS A 40 -5.13 -18.37 5.08
C HIS A 40 -4.89 -16.85 5.10
N PRO A 41 -5.89 -16.02 5.44
CA PRO A 41 -5.73 -14.55 5.48
C PRO A 41 -4.48 -14.09 6.24
N ASN A 42 -4.25 -14.63 7.44
CA ASN A 42 -3.03 -14.35 8.21
C ASN A 42 -1.72 -14.72 7.49
N SER A 43 -1.71 -15.76 6.67
CA SER A 43 -0.54 -16.13 5.88
C SER A 43 -0.32 -15.15 4.73
N ILE A 44 -1.37 -14.65 4.09
CA ILE A 44 -1.28 -13.59 3.08
C ILE A 44 -0.71 -12.31 3.68
N CYS A 45 -1.20 -11.90 4.86
CA CYS A 45 -0.63 -10.81 5.65
C CYS A 45 0.87 -11.04 5.97
N LEU A 46 1.25 -12.26 6.37
CA LEU A 46 2.65 -12.62 6.61
C LEU A 46 3.51 -12.54 5.34
N TRP A 47 2.99 -12.97 4.18
CA TRP A 47 3.68 -12.84 2.90
C TRP A 47 4.00 -11.37 2.57
N ARG A 48 3.10 -10.43 2.89
CA ARG A 48 3.38 -8.98 2.74
C ARG A 48 4.52 -8.51 3.63
N ILE A 49 4.52 -8.94 4.90
CA ILE A 49 5.58 -8.61 5.87
C ILE A 49 6.93 -9.12 5.36
N ILE A 50 6.96 -10.36 4.84
CA ILE A 50 8.18 -10.96 4.30
C ILE A 50 8.60 -10.24 3.01
N ALA A 51 7.66 -9.90 2.13
CA ALA A 51 7.95 -9.27 0.84
C ALA A 51 8.46 -7.83 0.97
N SER A 52 7.94 -7.06 1.92
CA SER A 52 8.31 -5.66 2.18
C SER A 52 9.84 -5.40 2.13
N PRO A 53 10.69 -6.07 2.92
CA PRO A 53 12.13 -5.82 2.88
C PRO A 53 12.76 -6.13 1.52
N PHE A 54 12.26 -7.11 0.77
CA PHE A 54 12.75 -7.40 -0.59
C PHE A 54 12.35 -6.31 -1.58
N LEU A 55 11.14 -5.75 -1.45
CA LEU A 55 10.69 -4.63 -2.30
C LEU A 55 11.51 -3.36 -2.04
N VAL A 56 11.81 -3.08 -0.78
CA VAL A 56 12.68 -1.95 -0.40
C VAL A 56 14.10 -2.20 -0.90
N PHE A 57 14.63 -3.39 -0.67
CA PHE A 57 15.97 -3.77 -1.14
C PHE A 57 16.07 -3.65 -2.66
N GLY A 58 15.07 -4.13 -3.41
CA GLY A 58 15.02 -4.00 -4.86
C GLY A 58 14.93 -2.55 -5.32
N THR A 59 14.14 -1.72 -4.64
CA THR A 59 14.09 -0.26 -4.88
C THR A 59 15.45 0.39 -4.62
N CYS A 60 16.15 0.04 -3.56
CA CYS A 60 17.50 0.57 -3.30
C CYS A 60 18.52 0.08 -4.32
N MET A 61 18.46 -1.20 -4.71
CA MET A 61 19.37 -1.79 -5.69
C MET A 61 19.17 -1.25 -7.09
N CYS A 62 17.94 -0.94 -7.51
CA CYS A 62 17.72 -0.31 -8.82
C CYS A 62 18.46 1.03 -8.93
N TYR A 63 18.50 1.78 -7.82
CA TYR A 63 19.24 3.04 -7.73
C TYR A 63 20.77 2.80 -7.67
N LEU A 64 21.24 1.94 -6.76
CA LEU A 64 22.67 1.69 -6.56
C LEU A 64 23.36 1.06 -7.78
N CYS A 65 22.66 0.18 -8.50
CA CYS A 65 23.18 -0.48 -9.70
C CYS A 65 22.93 0.33 -10.98
N ASN A 66 22.21 1.46 -10.92
CA ASN A 66 21.77 2.24 -12.07
C ASN A 66 20.99 1.40 -13.10
N GLU A 67 20.16 0.48 -12.60
CA GLU A 67 19.35 -0.46 -13.40
C GLU A 67 17.86 -0.17 -13.16
N PRO A 68 17.31 0.89 -13.80
CA PRO A 68 15.95 1.34 -13.54
C PRO A 68 14.87 0.34 -13.96
N GLU A 69 15.20 -0.63 -14.82
CA GLU A 69 14.27 -1.69 -15.23
C GLU A 69 13.82 -2.57 -14.06
N ILE A 70 14.71 -2.78 -13.07
CA ILE A 70 14.41 -3.51 -11.83
C ILE A 70 13.22 -2.87 -11.12
N LEU A 71 13.13 -1.53 -11.12
CA LEU A 71 12.04 -0.81 -10.45
C LEU A 71 10.67 -1.13 -11.06
N SER A 72 10.60 -1.38 -12.37
CA SER A 72 9.34 -1.78 -13.03
C SER A 72 8.82 -3.10 -12.45
N VAL A 73 9.72 -4.06 -12.24
CA VAL A 73 9.38 -5.35 -11.60
C VAL A 73 8.95 -5.13 -10.15
N ILE A 74 9.70 -4.34 -9.39
CA ILE A 74 9.37 -4.02 -7.99
C ILE A 74 8.00 -3.37 -7.85
N ILE A 75 7.65 -2.43 -8.73
CA ILE A 75 6.34 -1.77 -8.72
C ILE A 75 5.21 -2.75 -9.05
N ILE A 76 5.41 -3.67 -10.00
CA ILE A 76 4.43 -4.73 -10.29
C ILE A 76 4.21 -5.61 -9.06
N PHE A 77 5.28 -6.04 -8.39
CA PHE A 77 5.16 -6.83 -7.16
C PHE A 77 4.53 -6.03 -6.01
N TYR A 78 4.87 -4.75 -5.86
CA TYR A 78 4.23 -3.87 -4.89
C TYR A 78 2.72 -3.79 -5.11
N VAL A 79 2.27 -3.56 -6.35
CA VAL A 79 0.85 -3.54 -6.71
C VAL A 79 0.19 -4.89 -6.44
N PHE A 80 0.88 -5.99 -6.72
CA PHE A 80 0.38 -7.34 -6.42
C PHE A 80 0.15 -7.56 -4.92
N PHE A 81 1.14 -7.24 -4.08
CA PHE A 81 1.00 -7.38 -2.62
C PHE A 81 -0.03 -6.40 -2.04
N PHE A 82 -0.12 -5.19 -2.58
CA PHE A 82 -1.18 -4.25 -2.21
C PHE A 82 -2.57 -4.79 -2.57
N ALA A 83 -2.76 -5.33 -3.77
CA ALA A 83 -4.03 -5.92 -4.18
C ALA A 83 -4.38 -7.19 -3.39
N SER A 84 -3.37 -7.93 -2.90
CA SER A 84 -3.57 -9.13 -2.10
C SER A 84 -4.22 -8.86 -0.73
N ASP A 85 -4.05 -7.66 -0.18
CA ASP A 85 -4.73 -7.19 1.05
C ASP A 85 -6.25 -7.07 0.86
N MET A 86 -6.67 -6.64 -0.31
CA MET A 86 -8.11 -6.60 -0.60
C MET A 86 -8.72 -8.01 -0.63
N LEU A 87 -7.93 -9.00 -1.06
CA LEU A 87 -8.35 -10.38 -1.18
C LEU A 87 -8.36 -11.07 0.19
N ASP A 88 -7.33 -10.93 1.02
CA ASP A 88 -7.28 -11.61 2.32
C ASP A 88 -8.40 -11.15 3.27
N GLY A 89 -8.71 -9.86 3.30
CA GLY A 89 -9.81 -9.31 4.08
C GLY A 89 -11.18 -9.76 3.57
N GLN A 90 -11.33 -10.05 2.27
CA GLN A 90 -12.57 -10.63 1.72
C GLN A 90 -12.68 -12.13 1.97
N VAL A 91 -11.56 -12.87 1.87
CA VAL A 91 -11.49 -14.29 2.22
C VAL A 91 -11.85 -14.48 3.69
N ALA A 92 -11.28 -13.67 4.60
CA ALA A 92 -11.57 -13.76 6.04
C ALA A 92 -13.06 -13.61 6.33
N ARG A 93 -13.70 -12.59 5.76
CA ARG A 93 -15.13 -12.29 5.93
C ARG A 93 -16.04 -13.34 5.29
N THR A 94 -15.74 -13.77 4.07
CA THR A 94 -16.62 -14.66 3.30
C THR A 94 -16.51 -16.12 3.76
N CYS A 95 -15.30 -16.56 4.11
CA CYS A 95 -15.04 -17.93 4.55
C CYS A 95 -15.22 -18.13 6.06
N ASN A 96 -15.56 -17.09 6.83
CA ASN A 96 -15.58 -17.09 8.30
C ASN A 96 -14.23 -17.55 8.91
N MET A 97 -13.14 -16.97 8.40
CA MET A 97 -11.75 -17.25 8.83
C MET A 97 -11.10 -16.03 9.52
N GLU A 98 -11.92 -15.14 10.08
CA GLU A 98 -11.44 -13.98 10.83
C GLU A 98 -10.77 -14.41 12.14
N THR A 99 -9.61 -13.85 12.43
CA THR A 99 -8.87 -14.10 13.67
C THR A 99 -8.53 -12.78 14.34
N LYS A 100 -8.49 -12.76 15.68
CA LYS A 100 -8.16 -11.55 16.45
C LYS A 100 -6.72 -11.13 16.23
N GLU A 101 -5.83 -12.12 16.11
CA GLU A 101 -4.41 -11.94 15.85
C GLU A 101 -4.21 -11.34 14.45
N GLY A 102 -4.86 -11.91 13.42
CA GLY A 102 -4.81 -11.39 12.05
C GLY A 102 -5.28 -9.93 11.99
N ALA A 103 -6.44 -9.63 12.56
CA ALA A 103 -7.00 -8.27 12.59
C ALA A 103 -6.12 -7.25 13.35
N ALA A 104 -5.27 -7.70 14.28
CA ALA A 104 -4.33 -6.86 15.00
C ALA A 104 -3.02 -6.63 14.23
N PHE A 105 -2.52 -7.63 13.49
CA PHE A 105 -1.29 -7.55 12.70
C PHE A 105 -1.47 -6.90 11.33
N ASP A 106 -2.65 -7.01 10.74
CA ASP A 106 -2.98 -6.48 9.42
C ASP A 106 -2.61 -4.98 9.23
N PRO A 107 -2.98 -4.07 10.15
CA PRO A 107 -2.65 -2.64 10.02
C PRO A 107 -1.16 -2.33 10.20
N PHE A 108 -0.36 -3.29 10.67
CA PHE A 108 1.09 -3.21 10.76
C PHE A 108 1.74 -3.72 9.46
N ALA A 109 1.25 -4.83 8.90
CA ALA A 109 1.72 -5.36 7.63
C ALA A 109 1.55 -4.36 6.48
N ASP A 110 0.40 -3.66 6.43
CA ASP A 110 0.13 -2.65 5.40
C ASP A 110 1.19 -1.54 5.37
N LYS A 111 1.61 -1.13 6.57
CA LYS A 111 2.58 -0.06 6.73
C LYS A 111 3.99 -0.48 6.45
N LEU A 112 4.33 -1.72 6.77
CA LEU A 112 5.60 -2.28 6.34
C LEU A 112 5.68 -2.34 4.83
N LEU A 113 4.56 -2.55 4.13
CA LEU A 113 4.56 -2.58 2.67
C LEU A 113 4.79 -1.18 2.07
N ASP A 114 4.03 -0.17 2.51
CA ASP A 114 3.98 1.12 1.79
C ASP A 114 4.98 2.19 2.30
N LEU A 115 5.17 2.32 3.62
CA LEU A 115 5.97 3.40 4.20
C LEU A 115 7.47 3.31 3.84
N PRO A 116 8.12 2.13 3.92
CA PRO A 116 9.53 2.00 3.55
C PRO A 116 9.79 2.27 2.07
N ILE A 117 8.89 1.86 1.18
CA ILE A 117 9.02 2.10 -0.26
C ILE A 117 8.85 3.59 -0.57
N LEU A 118 7.87 4.25 0.05
CA LEU A 118 7.71 5.71 -0.05
C LEU A 118 9.00 6.43 0.36
N PHE A 119 9.56 6.05 1.52
CA PHE A 119 10.80 6.65 2.02
C PHE A 119 12.00 6.38 1.10
N ALA A 120 12.16 5.14 0.62
CA ALA A 120 13.23 4.78 -0.31
C ALA A 120 13.15 5.59 -1.61
N LEU A 121 11.96 5.71 -2.19
CA LEU A 121 11.75 6.53 -3.39
C LEU A 121 12.04 8.01 -3.12
N SER A 122 11.55 8.57 -2.00
CA SER A 122 11.88 9.96 -1.64
C SER A 122 13.38 10.19 -1.47
N PHE A 123 14.13 9.20 -0.98
CA PHE A 123 15.59 9.28 -0.84
C PHE A 123 16.31 9.24 -2.19
N ILE A 124 15.85 8.40 -3.13
CA ILE A 124 16.42 8.28 -4.49
C ILE A 124 16.40 9.61 -5.25
N HIS A 125 15.39 10.44 -4.99
CA HIS A 125 15.25 11.77 -5.61
C HIS A 125 16.20 12.83 -5.03
N TYR A 126 16.93 12.55 -3.95
CA TYR A 126 17.78 13.50 -3.21
C TYR A 126 17.10 14.79 -2.78
N ASP A 127 15.77 14.82 -2.77
CA ASP A 127 15.02 15.97 -2.33
C ASP A 127 14.75 15.89 -0.83
N LEU A 128 15.48 16.72 -0.07
CA LEU A 128 15.31 16.86 1.38
C LEU A 128 13.87 17.16 1.78
N PHE A 129 13.12 17.85 0.93
CA PHE A 129 11.73 18.17 1.17
C PHE A 129 10.83 16.94 1.06
N LEU A 130 10.99 16.14 -0.01
CA LEU A 130 10.27 14.87 -0.16
C LEU A 130 10.58 13.92 1.00
N ILE A 131 11.86 13.83 1.40
CA ILE A 131 12.28 13.01 2.55
C ILE A 131 11.60 13.49 3.84
N PHE A 132 11.60 14.80 4.10
CA PHE A 132 10.95 15.37 5.28
C PHE A 132 9.45 15.04 5.32
N ILE A 133 8.75 15.24 4.20
CA ILE A 133 7.31 14.92 4.11
C ILE A 133 7.07 13.42 4.29
N ALA A 134 7.89 12.55 3.69
CA ALA A 134 7.78 11.10 3.87
C ALA A 134 7.93 10.69 5.34
N ILE A 135 8.91 11.26 6.06
CA ILE A 135 9.08 11.03 7.50
C ILE A 135 7.85 11.49 8.29
N MET A 136 7.29 12.66 7.97
CA MET A 136 6.08 13.14 8.63
C MET A 136 4.87 12.23 8.38
N ILE A 137 4.69 11.74 7.14
CA ILE A 137 3.66 10.76 6.81
C ILE A 137 3.84 9.49 7.66
N ILE A 138 5.06 8.96 7.76
CA ILE A 138 5.39 7.78 8.58
C ILE A 138 4.97 7.99 10.03
N ILE A 139 5.39 9.10 10.63
CA ILE A 139 5.09 9.43 12.03
C ILE A 139 3.57 9.51 12.24
N LEU A 140 2.86 10.29 11.41
CA LEU A 140 1.41 10.48 11.52
C LEU A 140 0.65 9.18 11.33
N ASP A 141 1.07 8.35 10.37
CA ASP A 141 0.48 7.04 10.19
C ASP A 141 0.66 6.24 11.47
N ILE A 142 1.90 6.08 11.97
CA ILE A 142 2.22 5.28 13.17
C ILE A 142 1.39 5.74 14.38
N MET A 143 1.37 7.05 14.66
CA MET A 143 0.53 7.65 15.70
C MET A 143 -0.95 7.32 15.50
N GLY A 144 -1.44 7.43 14.26
CA GLY A 144 -2.83 7.11 13.92
C GLY A 144 -3.22 5.65 14.17
N GLN A 145 -2.28 4.70 14.25
CA GLN A 145 -2.62 3.31 14.62
C GLN A 145 -2.75 3.13 16.12
N PHE A 146 -1.92 3.82 16.91
CA PHE A 146 -2.10 3.83 18.36
C PHE A 146 -3.45 4.43 18.75
N MET A 147 -3.91 5.46 18.03
CA MET A 147 -5.22 6.09 18.24
C MET A 147 -6.41 5.29 17.68
N ARG A 148 -6.16 4.22 16.92
CA ARG A 148 -7.24 3.37 16.37
C ARG A 148 -7.92 2.54 17.47
N LYS A 149 -7.20 2.21 18.55
CA LYS A 149 -7.73 1.43 19.68
C LYS A 149 -8.80 2.25 20.42
N GLY A 150 -10.06 2.15 19.98
CA GLY A 150 -11.20 2.87 20.55
C GLY A 150 -12.03 3.65 19.53
N ALA A 151 -11.55 3.81 18.28
CA ALA A 151 -12.26 4.56 17.26
C ALA A 151 -13.24 3.66 16.47
N SER A 152 -14.55 3.91 16.59
CA SER A 152 -15.62 3.21 15.86
C SER A 152 -16.35 4.08 14.82
N ASN A 153 -15.85 5.29 14.52
CA ASN A 153 -16.55 6.24 13.64
C ASN A 153 -16.35 5.95 12.13
N PRO A 154 -17.44 5.83 11.34
CA PRO A 154 -17.40 5.71 9.87
C PRO A 154 -16.62 6.82 9.15
N ALA A 155 -16.63 8.06 9.64
CA ALA A 155 -15.92 9.18 9.02
C ALA A 155 -14.40 8.99 9.07
N ALA A 156 -13.87 8.45 10.17
CA ALA A 156 -12.45 8.11 10.31
C ALA A 156 -12.02 7.01 9.33
N ASN A 157 -12.96 6.15 8.92
CA ASN A 157 -12.71 5.09 7.93
C ASN A 157 -12.51 5.65 6.52
N TRP A 158 -13.37 6.57 6.06
CA TRP A 158 -13.26 7.17 4.72
C TRP A 158 -11.97 7.97 4.55
N ILE A 159 -11.65 8.85 5.50
CA ILE A 159 -10.40 9.63 5.47
C ILE A 159 -9.19 8.69 5.49
N GLY A 160 -9.26 7.62 6.28
CA GLY A 160 -8.24 6.57 6.34
C GLY A 160 -8.02 5.84 5.01
N LYS A 161 -9.06 5.63 4.21
CA LYS A 161 -8.93 5.03 2.88
C LYS A 161 -8.35 6.01 1.86
N THR A 162 -8.80 7.26 1.86
CA THR A 162 -8.33 8.27 0.93
C THR A 162 -6.83 8.53 1.09
N LYS A 163 -6.31 8.61 2.32
CA LYS A 163 -4.86 8.75 2.52
C LYS A 163 -4.06 7.59 1.91
N THR A 164 -4.58 6.37 1.99
CA THR A 164 -3.90 5.18 1.49
C THR A 164 -3.87 5.21 -0.03
N VAL A 165 -5.00 5.53 -0.67
CA VAL A 165 -5.08 5.69 -2.13
C VAL A 165 -4.12 6.77 -2.62
N LEU A 166 -4.10 7.93 -1.97
CA LEU A 166 -3.17 9.01 -2.33
C LEU A 166 -1.72 8.55 -2.23
N LYS A 167 -1.34 7.91 -1.12
CA LYS A 167 0.03 7.43 -0.89
C LYS A 167 0.47 6.40 -1.94
N ILE A 168 -0.40 5.48 -2.34
CA ILE A 168 -0.11 4.49 -3.40
C ILE A 168 0.10 5.18 -4.74
N ILE A 169 -0.75 6.15 -5.08
CA ILE A 169 -0.58 6.95 -6.30
C ILE A 169 0.75 7.71 -6.24
N THR A 170 1.10 8.30 -5.10
CA THR A 170 2.40 8.96 -4.90
C THR A 170 3.57 8.02 -5.12
N ILE A 171 3.55 6.82 -4.53
CA ILE A 171 4.59 5.79 -4.74
C ILE A 171 4.71 5.46 -6.22
N TYR A 172 3.58 5.26 -6.91
CA TYR A 172 3.57 4.96 -8.34
C TYR A 172 4.19 6.11 -9.14
N ILE A 173 3.75 7.35 -8.92
CA ILE A 173 4.25 8.57 -9.59
C ILE A 173 5.74 8.78 -9.34
N LEU A 174 6.20 8.68 -8.09
CA LEU A 174 7.62 8.81 -7.74
C LEU A 174 8.47 7.76 -8.45
N SER A 175 7.95 6.56 -8.67
CA SER A 175 8.67 5.50 -9.38
C SER A 175 8.93 5.83 -10.86
N LEU A 176 8.12 6.70 -11.46
CA LEU A 176 8.18 7.03 -12.90
C LEU A 176 9.41 7.84 -13.29
N TYR A 177 10.26 8.22 -12.34
CA TYR A 177 11.56 8.88 -12.58
C TYR A 177 12.44 8.17 -13.61
N ARG A 178 12.27 6.84 -13.73
CA ARG A 178 12.95 6.01 -14.74
C ARG A 178 12.55 6.29 -16.19
N PHE A 179 11.50 7.08 -16.43
CA PHE A 179 11.05 7.48 -17.75
C PHE A 179 11.26 9.00 -17.92
N PRO A 180 12.43 9.46 -18.42
CA PRO A 180 12.82 10.87 -18.38
C PRO A 180 11.80 11.83 -18.97
N ASP A 181 11.30 11.56 -20.18
CA ASP A 181 10.32 12.44 -20.85
C ASP A 181 9.03 12.63 -20.04
N LEU A 182 8.61 11.58 -19.32
CA LEU A 182 7.42 11.64 -18.47
C LEU A 182 7.74 12.30 -17.13
N TRP A 183 8.93 12.05 -16.59
CA TRP A 183 9.40 12.66 -15.35
C TRP A 183 9.52 14.17 -15.48
N ASP A 184 10.06 14.68 -16.58
CA ASP A 184 10.12 16.11 -16.88
C ASP A 184 8.71 16.76 -16.86
N LEU A 185 7.69 16.04 -17.35
CA LEU A 185 6.30 16.49 -17.29
C LEU A 185 5.76 16.52 -15.86
N ILE A 186 6.06 15.49 -15.06
CA ILE A 186 5.67 15.37 -13.65
C ILE A 186 6.29 16.49 -12.83
N GLU A 187 7.58 16.77 -13.02
CA GLU A 187 8.29 17.87 -12.37
C GLU A 187 7.76 19.22 -12.81
N LYS A 188 7.53 19.42 -14.12
CA LYS A 188 6.98 20.68 -14.66
C LYS A 188 5.65 21.06 -14.02
N PHE A 189 4.81 20.08 -13.69
CA PHE A 189 3.50 20.30 -13.05
C PHE A 189 3.50 20.08 -11.53
N TRP A 190 4.66 19.82 -10.91
CA TRP A 190 4.81 19.66 -9.46
C TRP A 190 3.89 18.56 -8.92
N LEU A 191 3.67 17.51 -9.74
CA LEU A 191 2.64 16.52 -9.47
C LEU A 191 3.03 15.62 -8.28
N ALA A 192 4.30 15.21 -8.21
CA ALA A 192 4.82 14.42 -7.10
C ALA A 192 4.72 15.17 -5.77
N ASP A 193 5.15 16.43 -5.74
CA ASP A 193 5.08 17.32 -4.57
C ASP A 193 3.65 17.53 -4.10
N THR A 194 2.75 17.82 -5.03
CA THR A 194 1.33 18.05 -4.73
C THR A 194 0.71 16.79 -4.10
N LEU A 195 1.00 15.61 -4.66
CA LEU A 195 0.51 14.35 -4.12
C LEU A 195 1.11 14.01 -2.75
N MET A 196 2.39 14.35 -2.51
CA MET A 196 3.04 14.22 -1.21
C MET A 196 2.37 15.10 -0.15
N TRP A 197 2.09 16.36 -0.47
CA TRP A 197 1.37 17.27 0.43
C TRP A 197 -0.05 16.80 0.71
N LEU A 198 -0.79 16.37 -0.32
CA LEU A 198 -2.13 15.80 -0.14
C LEU A 198 -2.09 14.56 0.76
N SER A 199 -1.14 13.66 0.52
CA SER A 199 -0.92 12.48 1.36
C SER A 199 -0.65 12.84 2.81
N LEU A 200 0.18 13.86 3.07
CA LEU A 200 0.46 14.37 4.41
C LEU A 200 -0.78 14.95 5.10
N ILE A 201 -1.54 15.80 4.40
CA ILE A 201 -2.76 16.42 4.92
C ILE A 201 -3.78 15.33 5.30
N PHE A 202 -3.99 14.34 4.44
CA PHE A 202 -4.91 13.25 4.70
C PHE A 202 -4.39 12.29 5.79
N ALA A 203 -3.08 12.08 5.91
CA ALA A 203 -2.49 11.34 7.03
C ALA A 203 -2.78 12.03 8.37
N PHE A 204 -2.60 13.35 8.44
CA PHE A 204 -2.92 14.15 9.61
C PHE A 204 -4.43 14.11 9.93
N ALA A 205 -5.29 14.36 8.93
CA ALA A 205 -6.73 14.31 9.09
C ALA A 205 -7.22 12.92 9.55
N SER A 206 -6.61 11.84 9.02
CA SER A 206 -6.89 10.48 9.46
C SER A 206 -6.52 10.25 10.92
N MET A 207 -5.34 10.70 11.35
CA MET A 207 -4.93 10.61 12.76
C MET A 207 -5.88 11.42 13.67
N ALA A 208 -6.17 12.67 13.32
CA ALA A 208 -7.05 13.55 14.08
C ALA A 208 -8.46 12.97 14.22
N SER A 209 -9.04 12.46 13.12
CA SER A 209 -10.38 11.85 13.12
C SER A 209 -10.45 10.60 14.02
N LYS A 210 -9.39 9.77 14.04
CA LYS A 210 -9.29 8.62 14.96
C LYS A 210 -9.22 9.07 16.41
N LYS A 211 -8.44 10.11 16.72
CA LYS A 211 -8.36 10.68 18.08
C LYS A 211 -9.71 11.20 18.58
N ILE A 212 -10.42 11.96 17.74
CA ILE A 212 -11.75 12.49 18.07
C ILE A 212 -12.73 11.34 18.31
N SER A 213 -12.70 10.31 17.45
CA SER A 213 -13.56 9.14 17.59
C SER A 213 -13.27 8.29 18.83
N ALA A 214 -12.06 8.34 19.39
CA ALA A 214 -11.72 7.58 20.59
C ALA A 214 -12.15 8.28 21.90
N ASN A 215 -12.45 9.58 21.82
CA ASN A 215 -12.85 10.41 22.97
C ASN A 215 -14.37 10.62 23.08
N ASN A 216 -15.14 10.17 22.09
CA ASN A 216 -16.61 10.16 22.06
C ASN A 216 -17.13 8.76 22.32
#